data_AF-A0A7L2WH56-F1
#
_entry.id   AF-A0A7L2WH56-F1
#
_cell.length_a   1.000
_cell.length_b   1.000
_cell.length_c   1.000
_cell.angle_alpha   90.00
_cell.angle_beta   90.00
_cell.angle_gamma   90.00
#
_symmetry.space_group_name_H-M   'P 1'
#
loop_
_entity.id
_entity.type
_entity.pdbx_description
1 polymer ?
#
loop_
_entity_poly.entity_id
_entity_poly.type
_entity_poly.pdbx_seq_one_letter_code
_entity_poly.pdbx_strand_id
1 'polypeptide(L)'
;LSQHYRYVNRTAKYTGTYIASEAPLLLSQISLVDPEDRKPTEVEWRYTEEGERVRVSLRSGRIIPLPLHQRRDGIVPEQWIGEQGWGWGGVCHRPPGGLRGSAISLRLHTDGPKDTAVEDALEKTYLPSLKTFEEEIMDAMGIVETRRAKKSYWY
;
A
#
# COMPACT_ATOMS: atom_id res chain seq x y z
N LEU A 1 -22.16 -10.10 -14.15
CA LEU A 1 -20.91 -9.54 -14.73
C LEU A 1 -21.26 -8.98 -16.11
N SER A 2 -20.78 -7.77 -16.42
CA SER A 2 -20.98 -7.15 -17.74
C SER A 2 -19.68 -7.24 -18.52
N GLN A 3 -19.69 -7.92 -19.66
CA GLN A 3 -18.49 -8.19 -20.46
C GLN A 3 -18.74 -7.94 -21.95
N HIS A 4 -17.74 -7.39 -22.63
CA HIS A 4 -17.69 -7.27 -24.09
C HIS A 4 -16.33 -7.76 -24.58
N TYR A 5 -16.27 -8.27 -25.80
CA TYR A 5 -15.01 -8.77 -26.35
C TYR A 5 -14.32 -7.71 -27.20
N ARG A 6 -12.99 -7.64 -27.10
CA ARG A 6 -12.16 -6.80 -27.95
C ARG A 6 -10.84 -7.47 -28.29
N TYR A 7 -10.26 -7.08 -29.42
CA TYR A 7 -8.91 -7.49 -29.78
C TYR A 7 -7.88 -6.57 -29.10
N VAL A 8 -6.88 -7.16 -28.46
CA VAL A 8 -5.77 -6.45 -27.78
C VAL A 8 -4.45 -6.76 -28.49
N ASN A 9 -3.48 -5.83 -28.45
CA ASN A 9 -2.16 -5.97 -29.07
C ASN A 9 -2.17 -6.17 -30.61
N ARG A 10 -3.17 -5.63 -31.31
CA ARG A 10 -3.24 -5.71 -32.78
C ARG A 10 -2.11 -4.89 -33.41
N THR A 11 -1.39 -5.48 -34.36
CA THR A 11 -0.35 -4.82 -35.17
C THR A 11 -0.58 -5.13 -36.65
N ALA A 12 0.22 -4.55 -37.56
CA ALA A 12 0.09 -4.83 -38.99
C ALA A 12 0.32 -6.31 -39.35
N LYS A 13 1.16 -7.02 -38.57
CA LYS A 13 1.52 -8.44 -38.80
C LYS A 13 0.75 -9.42 -37.91
N TYR A 14 0.20 -8.95 -36.79
CA TYR A 14 -0.52 -9.78 -35.82
C TYR A 14 -1.94 -9.25 -35.62
N THR A 15 -2.92 -10.10 -35.86
CA THR A 15 -4.36 -9.76 -35.82
C THR A 15 -4.87 -9.41 -34.42
N GLY A 16 -4.09 -9.66 -33.37
CA GLY A 16 -4.42 -9.37 -31.98
C GLY A 16 -4.99 -10.58 -31.25
N THR A 17 -5.00 -10.51 -29.92
CA THR A 17 -5.61 -11.54 -29.06
C THR A 17 -7.06 -11.15 -28.74
N TYR A 18 -8.01 -12.07 -28.92
CA TYR A 18 -9.41 -11.85 -28.57
C TYR A 18 -9.63 -12.04 -27.07
N ILE A 19 -9.97 -10.97 -26.35
CA ILE A 19 -10.05 -10.97 -24.88
C ILE A 19 -11.40 -10.42 -24.42
N ALA A 20 -12.01 -11.08 -23.44
CA ALA A 20 -13.19 -10.57 -22.74
C ALA A 20 -12.77 -9.41 -21.82
N SER A 21 -13.34 -8.23 -22.03
CA SER A 21 -13.12 -7.03 -21.23
C SER A 21 -14.38 -6.69 -20.45
N GLU A 22 -14.20 -6.40 -19.16
CA GLU A 22 -15.30 -5.98 -18.28
C GLU A 22 -15.79 -4.58 -18.66
N ALA A 23 -17.09 -4.34 -18.52
CA ALA A 23 -17.72 -3.04 -18.76
C ALA A 23 -18.25 -2.47 -17.43
N PRO A 24 -18.19 -1.13 -17.25
CA PRO A 24 -18.69 -0.49 -16.04
C PRO A 24 -20.21 -0.66 -15.91
N LEU A 25 -20.67 -0.75 -14.66
CA LEU A 25 -22.10 -0.79 -14.30
C LEU A 25 -22.43 0.39 -13.39
N LEU A 26 -23.66 0.88 -13.48
CA LEU A 26 -24.15 1.92 -12.58
C LEU A 26 -24.43 1.36 -11.18
N LEU A 27 -24.31 2.19 -10.15
CA LEU A 27 -24.57 1.80 -8.77
C LEU A 27 -26.00 1.26 -8.58
N SER A 28 -26.98 1.81 -9.30
CA SER A 28 -28.37 1.35 -9.26
C SER A 28 -28.59 -0.05 -9.86
N GLN A 29 -27.63 -0.54 -10.65
CA GLN A 29 -27.69 -1.85 -11.31
C GLN A 29 -26.98 -2.94 -10.49
N ILE A 30 -26.40 -2.59 -9.34
CA ILE A 30 -25.68 -3.51 -8.46
C ILE A 30 -26.20 -3.40 -7.02
N SER A 31 -26.13 -4.50 -6.27
CA SER A 31 -26.48 -4.55 -4.86
C SER A 31 -25.50 -5.46 -4.12
N LEU A 32 -25.33 -5.20 -2.82
CA LEU A 32 -24.51 -6.05 -1.97
C LEU A 32 -25.27 -7.33 -1.63
N VAL A 33 -24.53 -8.42 -1.48
CA VAL A 33 -25.08 -9.74 -1.20
C VAL A 33 -24.91 -10.05 0.28
N ASP A 34 -25.95 -10.57 0.90
CA ASP A 34 -25.91 -11.00 2.30
C ASP A 34 -25.07 -12.28 2.44
N PRO A 35 -24.14 -12.37 3.40
CA PRO A 35 -23.32 -13.55 3.62
C PRO A 35 -24.12 -14.83 3.96
N GLU A 36 -25.30 -14.73 4.59
CA GLU A 36 -26.10 -15.93 4.92
C GLU A 36 -26.85 -16.49 3.71
N ASP A 37 -27.73 -15.66 3.14
CA ASP A 37 -28.72 -16.14 2.17
C ASP A 37 -28.25 -16.01 0.71
N ARG A 38 -27.09 -15.38 0.47
CA ARG A 38 -26.56 -15.03 -0.86
C ARG A 38 -27.54 -14.27 -1.77
N LYS A 39 -28.55 -13.63 -1.18
CA LYS A 39 -29.54 -12.80 -1.87
C LYS A 39 -29.16 -11.32 -1.77
N PRO A 40 -29.54 -10.48 -2.74
CA PRO A 40 -29.25 -9.05 -2.75
C PRO A 40 -29.93 -8.33 -1.57
N THR A 41 -29.26 -7.32 -1.01
CA THR A 41 -29.72 -6.54 0.16
C THR A 41 -29.28 -5.09 0.07
N GLU A 42 -30.13 -4.20 0.58
CA GLU A 42 -29.76 -2.82 0.88
C GLU A 42 -28.99 -2.75 2.21
N VAL A 43 -28.09 -1.77 2.30
CA VAL A 43 -27.12 -1.66 3.39
C VAL A 43 -27.22 -0.29 4.04
N GLU A 44 -27.25 -0.30 5.37
CA GLU A 44 -27.20 0.90 6.21
C GLU A 44 -25.87 0.96 6.96
N TRP A 45 -25.37 2.18 7.19
CA TRP A 45 -24.20 2.39 8.06
C TRP A 45 -24.65 2.49 9.52
N ARG A 46 -24.08 1.67 10.39
CA ARG A 46 -24.30 1.70 11.84
C ARG A 46 -22.98 1.75 12.58
N TYR A 47 -23.04 2.15 13.85
CA TYR A 47 -21.90 2.13 14.75
C TYR A 47 -22.06 0.96 15.73
N THR A 48 -20.98 0.22 15.94
CA THR A 48 -20.91 -0.78 17.02
C THR A 48 -20.69 -0.09 18.37
N GLU A 49 -20.83 -0.85 19.45
CA GLU A 49 -20.58 -0.35 20.82
C GLU A 49 -19.12 0.08 21.02
N GLU A 50 -18.20 -0.47 20.22
CA GLU A 50 -16.78 -0.14 20.19
C GLU A 50 -16.48 1.15 19.39
N GLY A 51 -17.50 1.75 18.75
CA GLY A 51 -17.38 2.97 17.95
C GLY A 51 -16.95 2.75 16.50
N GLU A 52 -16.85 1.50 16.03
CA GLU A 52 -16.49 1.19 14.66
C GLU A 52 -17.68 1.40 13.71
N ARG A 53 -17.44 2.03 12.55
CA ARG A 53 -18.47 2.24 11.53
C ARG A 53 -18.58 1.03 10.61
N VAL A 54 -19.65 0.26 10.77
CA VAL A 54 -19.88 -0.99 10.05
C VAL A 54 -21.07 -0.89 9.10
N ARG A 55 -21.02 -1.72 8.04
CA ARG A 55 -22.12 -1.87 7.07
C ARG A 55 -23.03 -3.00 7.55
N VAL A 56 -24.31 -2.73 7.73
CA VAL A 56 -25.29 -3.72 8.22
C VAL A 56 -26.33 -4.00 7.14
N SER A 57 -26.60 -5.28 6.87
CA SER A 57 -27.68 -5.74 6.00
C SER A 57 -29.03 -5.42 6.65
N LEU A 58 -29.94 -4.76 5.93
CA LEU A 58 -31.30 -4.51 6.43
C LEU A 58 -32.13 -5.81 6.55
N ARG A 59 -31.75 -6.87 5.84
CA ARG A 59 -32.53 -8.12 5.82
C ARG A 59 -32.23 -9.05 6.99
N SER A 60 -30.94 -9.32 7.24
CA SER A 60 -30.50 -10.23 8.32
C SER A 60 -29.97 -9.50 9.56
N GLY A 61 -29.75 -8.18 9.46
CA GLY A 61 -29.09 -7.41 10.52
C GLY A 61 -27.60 -7.74 10.69
N ARG A 62 -27.01 -8.52 9.78
CA ARG A 62 -25.60 -8.93 9.88
C ARG A 62 -24.65 -7.87 9.35
N ILE A 63 -23.47 -7.83 9.97
CA ILE A 63 -22.36 -6.98 9.55
C ILE A 63 -21.74 -7.58 8.29
N ILE A 64 -21.60 -6.75 7.25
CA ILE A 64 -20.90 -7.09 6.00
C ILE A 64 -19.46 -6.59 6.12
N PRO A 65 -18.49 -7.49 6.42
CA PRO A 65 -17.10 -7.08 6.62
C PRO A 65 -16.52 -6.45 5.35
N LEU A 66 -15.54 -5.56 5.51
CA LEU A 66 -14.77 -5.09 4.37
C LEU A 66 -13.88 -6.24 3.89
N PRO A 67 -13.92 -6.61 2.59
CA PRO A 67 -13.04 -7.64 2.08
C PRO A 67 -11.59 -7.17 2.19
N LEU A 68 -10.67 -8.11 2.44
CA LEU A 68 -9.24 -7.83 2.43
C LEU A 68 -8.85 -7.30 1.04
N HIS A 69 -8.46 -6.03 0.98
CA HIS A 69 -8.03 -5.37 -0.25
C HIS A 69 -6.51 -5.30 -0.27
N GLN A 70 -5.88 -5.89 -1.29
CA GLN A 70 -4.44 -5.76 -1.49
C GLN A 70 -4.10 -4.31 -1.82
N ARG A 71 -3.08 -3.77 -1.16
CA ARG A 71 -2.59 -2.41 -1.40
C ARG A 71 -2.20 -2.24 -2.87
N ARG A 72 -2.41 -1.05 -3.43
CA ARG A 72 -2.05 -0.71 -4.82
C ARG A 72 -0.57 -0.95 -5.13
N ASP A 73 0.28 -0.75 -4.13
CA ASP A 73 1.73 -0.87 -4.27
C ASP A 73 2.22 -2.33 -4.39
N GLY A 74 1.32 -3.30 -4.19
CA GLY A 74 1.61 -4.73 -4.29
C GLY A 74 2.43 -5.30 -3.13
N ILE A 75 2.86 -4.45 -2.18
CA ILE A 75 3.59 -4.86 -0.98
C ILE A 75 2.62 -5.46 0.04
N VAL A 76 2.97 -6.64 0.58
CA VAL A 76 2.20 -7.35 1.61
C VAL A 76 2.96 -7.26 2.95
N PRO A 77 2.56 -6.37 3.88
CA PRO A 77 3.28 -6.11 5.13
C PRO A 77 3.42 -7.33 6.05
N GLU A 78 2.39 -8.17 6.11
CA GLU A 78 2.35 -9.35 6.99
C GLU A 78 3.39 -10.42 6.61
N GLN A 79 3.94 -10.36 5.41
CA GLN A 79 4.96 -11.30 4.92
C GLN A 79 6.38 -10.70 4.95
N TRP A 80 6.57 -9.59 5.65
CA TRP A 80 7.91 -9.05 5.90
C TRP A 80 8.71 -10.06 6.73
N ILE A 81 9.78 -10.56 6.15
CA ILE A 81 10.76 -11.38 6.86
C ILE A 81 11.72 -10.38 7.49
N GLY A 82 11.40 -9.92 8.70
CA GLY A 82 12.40 -9.25 9.54
C GLY A 82 13.59 -10.18 9.74
N GLU A 83 14.80 -9.63 9.75
CA GLU A 83 16.05 -10.37 9.93
C GLU A 83 16.03 -11.28 11.16
N GLN A 84 15.62 -12.53 10.96
CA GLN A 84 15.92 -13.65 11.83
C GLN A 84 16.33 -14.81 10.92
N GLY A 85 17.61 -14.85 10.53
CA GLY A 85 18.18 -16.03 9.88
C GLY A 85 19.19 -15.84 8.76
N TRP A 86 20.09 -14.85 8.82
CA TRP A 86 21.36 -14.96 8.10
C TRP A 86 22.47 -15.31 9.10
N GLY A 87 22.53 -16.60 9.44
CA GLY A 87 23.76 -17.20 9.92
C GLY A 87 24.81 -17.05 8.82
N TRP A 88 25.79 -16.20 9.06
CA TRP A 88 26.96 -16.05 8.20
C TRP A 88 27.67 -17.39 8.03
N GLY A 89 27.78 -17.87 6.79
CA GLY A 89 28.67 -18.98 6.44
C GLY A 89 28.07 -20.00 5.46
N GLY A 90 27.94 -19.63 4.19
CA GLY A 90 27.57 -20.60 3.16
C GLY A 90 27.77 -20.06 1.75
N VAL A 91 28.95 -20.30 1.19
CA VAL A 91 29.25 -20.08 -0.23
C VAL A 91 28.18 -20.75 -1.10
N CYS A 92 27.44 -19.96 -1.88
CA CYS A 92 26.43 -20.47 -2.79
C CYS A 92 27.08 -21.14 -4.01
N HIS A 93 27.34 -22.44 -3.92
CA HIS A 93 27.56 -23.27 -5.10
C HIS A 93 26.22 -23.55 -5.79
N ARG A 94 26.10 -23.14 -7.06
CA ARG A 94 24.96 -23.41 -7.93
C ARG A 94 24.97 -24.88 -8.39
N PRO A 95 23.94 -25.70 -8.11
CA PRO A 95 23.80 -26.98 -8.77
C PRO A 95 23.38 -26.77 -10.24
N PRO A 96 24.00 -27.48 -11.21
CA PRO A 96 23.60 -27.39 -12.60
C PRO A 96 22.38 -28.28 -12.86
N GLY A 97 21.30 -27.69 -13.38
CA GLY A 97 20.17 -28.43 -13.94
C GLY A 97 18.89 -28.38 -13.11
N GLY A 98 18.11 -27.32 -13.28
CA GLY A 98 16.74 -27.22 -12.78
C GLY A 98 15.94 -26.29 -13.66
N LEU A 99 14.87 -26.80 -14.26
CA LEU A 99 13.98 -26.05 -15.16
C LEU A 99 13.42 -24.83 -14.44
N ARG A 100 13.54 -23.66 -15.07
CA ARG A 100 12.98 -22.40 -14.59
C ARG A 100 11.47 -22.44 -14.71
N GLY A 101 10.79 -23.01 -13.71
CA GLY A 101 9.41 -22.67 -13.42
C GLY A 101 9.37 -21.19 -13.03
N SER A 102 8.67 -20.37 -13.80
CA SER A 102 8.44 -18.96 -13.48
C SER A 102 7.50 -18.89 -12.28
N ALA A 103 8.05 -19.01 -11.06
CA ALA A 103 7.33 -18.65 -9.86
C ALA A 103 6.93 -17.17 -9.98
N ILE A 104 5.64 -16.89 -9.89
CA ILE A 104 5.11 -15.55 -9.67
C ILE A 104 5.76 -15.10 -8.36
N SER A 105 6.82 -14.30 -8.47
CA SER A 105 7.54 -13.73 -7.34
C SER A 105 6.58 -12.72 -6.71
N LEU A 106 5.77 -13.18 -5.75
CA LEU A 106 5.24 -12.30 -4.72
C LEU A 106 6.48 -11.62 -4.13
N ARG A 107 6.67 -10.33 -4.42
CA ARG A 107 7.76 -9.54 -3.85
C ARG A 107 7.50 -9.43 -2.35
N LEU A 108 8.02 -10.40 -1.61
CA LEU A 108 8.28 -10.27 -0.20
C LEU A 108 9.22 -9.07 -0.07
N HIS A 109 8.81 -8.06 0.70
CA HIS A 109 9.67 -6.92 0.93
C HIS A 109 10.79 -7.34 1.87
N THR A 110 12.01 -6.97 1.50
CA THR A 110 13.22 -7.15 2.28
C THR A 110 13.87 -5.79 2.34
N ASP A 111 14.29 -5.35 3.52
CA ASP A 111 14.94 -4.05 3.69
C ASP A 111 16.14 -3.93 2.75
N GLY A 112 16.09 -2.94 1.87
CA GLY A 112 17.15 -2.61 0.96
C GLY A 112 18.28 -1.86 1.66
N PRO A 113 19.43 -1.67 1.00
CA PRO A 113 20.59 -0.98 1.59
C PRO A 113 20.35 0.52 1.87
N LYS A 114 19.20 1.06 1.47
CA LYS A 114 18.80 2.45 1.69
C LYS A 114 17.55 2.59 2.57
N ASP A 115 17.01 1.47 3.03
CA ASP A 115 15.84 1.46 3.89
C ASP A 115 16.31 1.55 5.35
N THR A 116 15.69 2.45 6.12
CA THR A 116 16.01 2.63 7.54
C THR A 116 15.30 1.57 8.36
N ALA A 117 15.98 1.05 9.39
CA ALA A 117 15.37 0.13 10.33
C ALA A 117 14.20 0.79 11.09
N VAL A 118 13.25 -0.02 11.54
CA VAL A 118 12.01 0.46 12.18
C VAL A 118 12.31 1.14 13.51
N GLU A 119 13.27 0.60 14.24
CA GLU A 119 13.79 1.11 15.51
C GLU A 119 14.35 2.54 15.37
N ASP A 120 15.20 2.78 14.36
CA ASP A 120 15.81 4.09 14.12
C ASP A 120 14.74 5.12 13.70
N ALA A 121 13.74 4.70 12.93
CA ALA A 121 12.66 5.56 12.48
C ALA A 121 11.67 5.95 13.59
N LEU A 122 11.51 5.10 14.62
CA LEU A 122 10.63 5.34 15.77
C LEU A 122 11.32 6.07 16.93
N GLU A 123 12.65 6.26 16.85
CA GLU A 123 13.41 6.96 17.87
C GLU A 123 12.94 8.42 18.02
N LYS A 124 12.56 8.80 19.25
CA LYS A 124 12.10 10.16 19.55
C LYS A 124 13.31 11.08 19.83
N THR A 125 13.87 11.63 18.77
CA THR A 125 15.05 12.52 18.83
C THR A 125 14.71 14.00 18.98
N TYR A 126 13.45 14.40 18.72
CA TYR A 126 13.03 15.79 18.76
C TYR A 126 12.91 16.34 20.20
N LEU A 127 13.60 17.45 20.46
CA LEU A 127 13.47 18.23 21.69
C LEU A 127 12.73 19.53 21.40
N PRO A 128 11.58 19.81 22.05
CA PRO A 128 10.85 21.05 21.81
C PRO A 128 11.66 22.24 22.33
N SER A 129 11.88 23.22 21.46
CA SER A 129 12.68 24.42 21.71
C SER A 129 12.03 25.63 21.04
N LEU A 130 12.33 26.84 21.56
CA LEU A 130 11.80 28.11 21.05
C LEU A 130 12.67 28.72 19.94
N LYS A 131 13.60 27.95 19.39
CA LYS A 131 14.45 28.34 18.25
C LYS A 131 13.84 27.84 16.95
N THR A 132 14.20 28.48 15.82
CA THR A 132 13.90 27.89 14.52
C THR A 132 14.86 26.74 14.19
N PHE A 133 14.47 25.88 13.27
CA PHE A 133 15.31 24.78 12.79
C PHE A 133 16.68 25.28 12.27
N GLU A 134 16.68 26.40 11.55
CA GLU A 134 17.90 27.00 11.02
C GLU A 134 18.83 27.49 12.14
N GLU A 135 18.29 28.14 13.17
CA GLU A 135 19.06 28.61 14.32
C GLU A 135 19.71 27.44 15.07
N GLU A 136 18.99 26.34 15.27
CA GLU A 136 19.52 25.14 15.95
C GLU A 136 20.64 24.47 15.16
N ILE A 137 20.52 24.37 13.84
CA ILE A 137 21.58 23.83 12.99
C ILE A 137 22.79 24.76 12.96
N MET A 138 22.57 26.08 12.90
CA MET A 138 23.65 27.05 12.97
C MET A 138 24.45 26.90 14.27
N ASP A 139 23.77 26.76 15.41
CA ASP A 139 24.41 26.53 16.70
C ASP A 139 25.15 25.18 16.74
N ALA A 140 24.53 24.09 16.27
CA ALA A 140 25.12 22.75 16.27
C ALA A 140 26.36 22.63 15.37
N MET A 141 26.36 23.34 14.23
CA MET A 141 27.48 23.37 13.29
C MET A 141 28.51 24.46 13.62
N GLY A 142 28.27 25.29 14.64
CA GLY A 142 29.14 26.39 15.02
C GLY A 142 29.22 27.53 13.98
N ILE A 143 28.17 27.69 13.17
CA ILE A 143 28.10 28.71 12.12
C ILE A 143 27.60 30.01 12.74
N VAL A 144 28.48 31.01 12.82
CA VAL A 144 28.15 32.34 13.35
C VAL A 144 27.84 33.30 12.21
N GLU A 145 26.59 33.74 12.11
CA GLU A 145 26.17 34.76 11.15
C GLU A 145 26.39 36.16 11.72
N THR A 146 27.26 36.95 11.09
CA THR A 146 27.63 38.30 11.57
C THR A 146 26.83 39.41 10.89
N ARG A 147 26.13 39.13 9.78
CA ARG A 147 25.35 40.15 9.06
C ARG A 147 23.91 40.27 9.60
N ARG A 148 23.34 41.47 9.55
CA ARG A 148 21.93 41.72 9.89
C ARG A 148 21.07 41.81 8.63
N ALA A 149 19.94 41.10 8.61
CA ALA A 149 18.98 41.16 7.51
C ALA A 149 18.46 42.61 7.31
N LYS A 150 18.51 43.09 6.07
CA LYS A 150 17.95 44.41 5.70
C LYS A 150 16.43 44.28 5.54
N LYS A 151 15.69 45.34 5.89
CA LYS A 151 14.22 45.37 5.71
C LYS A 151 13.89 45.27 4.21
N SER A 152 13.04 44.32 3.85
CA SER A 152 12.41 44.21 2.52
C SER A 152 10.90 44.36 2.66
N TYR A 153 10.27 44.90 1.62
CA TYR A 153 8.81 45.02 1.53
C TYR A 153 8.28 43.90 0.64
N TRP A 154 7.16 43.31 1.04
CA TRP A 154 6.41 42.33 0.27
C TRP A 154 5.06 42.96 -0.09
N TYR A 155 4.68 42.93 -1.37
CA TYR A 155 3.46 43.54 -1.90
C TYR A 155 2.52 42.49 -2.49
#